data_AF-A0A2A3XMG0-F1
#
_entry.id   AF-A0A2A3XMG0-F1
#
_cell.length_a   1.000
_cell.length_b   1.000
_cell.length_c   1.000
_cell.angle_alpha   90.00
_cell.angle_beta   90.00
_cell.angle_gamma   90.00
#
_symmetry.space_group_name_H-M   'P 1'
#
loop_
_entity.id
_entity.type
_entity.pdbx_description
1 polymer ?
#
loop_
_entity_poly.entity_id
_entity_poly.type
_entity_poly.pdbx_seq_one_letter_code
_entity_poly.pdbx_strand_id
1 'polypeptide(L)'
;MEIFSFLATYAIPLFAIAAALCGAVVGGLVGRSNDKQKRIGELKREVLLESLDRAYEFEDAMRKFTANAPLGGSDPEADAAAGAALGRALALDSEMRRLRGRVAVVGSQAIIDSFAEFQTATDKFMNECARQINSDGIFRGAEAQKFHLAYVQALDKYVNKTRHELGVRRSVKAKNELRTDSVQVHPPRDEGDGAL
;
A
#
# COMPACT_ATOMS: atom_id res chain seq x y z
N MET A 1 -48.80 48.26 -22.12
CA MET A 1 -47.46 47.97 -22.67
C MET A 1 -46.40 48.18 -21.57
N GLU A 2 -46.59 47.62 -20.36
CA GLU A 2 -45.78 48.00 -19.17
C GLU A 2 -45.14 46.81 -18.43
N ILE A 3 -45.79 45.64 -18.39
CA ILE A 3 -45.26 44.45 -17.70
C ILE A 3 -44.02 43.88 -18.40
N PHE A 4 -44.01 43.85 -19.73
CA PHE A 4 -42.88 43.34 -20.51
C PHE A 4 -41.62 44.22 -20.36
N SER A 5 -41.78 45.53 -20.21
CA SER A 5 -40.64 46.43 -19.97
C SER A 5 -40.11 46.26 -18.55
N PHE A 6 -40.99 46.08 -17.55
CA PHE A 6 -40.55 45.82 -16.17
C PHE A 6 -39.82 44.47 -16.04
N LEU A 7 -40.32 43.42 -16.71
CA LEU A 7 -39.65 42.11 -16.76
C LEU A 7 -38.26 42.18 -17.41
N ALA A 8 -38.16 42.89 -18.54
CA ALA A 8 -36.90 43.02 -19.27
C ALA A 8 -35.89 43.90 -18.54
N THR A 9 -36.33 44.97 -17.87
CA THR A 9 -35.46 45.93 -17.18
C THR A 9 -34.99 45.44 -15.81
N TYR A 10 -35.82 44.70 -15.06
CA TYR A 10 -35.49 44.34 -13.67
C TYR A 10 -35.39 42.84 -13.43
N ALA A 11 -36.32 42.02 -13.94
CA ALA A 11 -36.34 40.59 -13.63
C ALA A 11 -35.21 39.81 -14.33
N ILE A 12 -35.01 40.01 -15.63
CA ILE A 12 -33.98 39.29 -16.40
C ILE A 12 -32.55 39.56 -15.85
N PRO A 13 -32.15 40.82 -15.56
CA PRO A 13 -30.84 41.09 -14.97
C PRO A 13 -30.67 40.50 -13.56
N LEU A 14 -31.71 40.56 -12.72
CA LEU A 14 -31.67 39.96 -11.38
C LEU A 14 -31.51 38.44 -11.43
N PHE A 15 -32.19 37.75 -12.37
CA PHE A 15 -32.00 36.32 -12.59
C PHE A 15 -30.59 35.99 -13.10
N ALA A 16 -30.03 36.81 -14.00
CA ALA A 16 -28.68 36.60 -14.51
C ALA A 16 -27.61 36.74 -13.41
N ILE A 17 -27.75 37.73 -12.53
CA ILE A 17 -26.83 37.95 -11.39
C ILE A 17 -26.96 36.81 -10.38
N ALA A 18 -28.19 36.38 -10.06
CA ALA A 18 -28.44 35.26 -9.15
C ALA A 18 -27.86 33.94 -9.70
N ALA A 19 -28.03 33.67 -10.99
CA ALA A 19 -27.46 32.49 -11.65
C ALA A 19 -25.92 32.52 -11.68
N ALA A 20 -25.31 33.68 -11.93
CA ALA A 20 -23.86 33.85 -11.89
C ALA A 20 -23.28 33.64 -10.49
N LEU A 21 -23.93 34.16 -9.45
CA LEU A 21 -23.56 33.93 -8.05
C LEU A 21 -23.68 32.45 -7.68
N CYS A 22 -24.76 31.79 -8.10
CA CYS A 22 -24.94 30.35 -7.86
C CYS A 22 -23.87 29.52 -8.57
N GLY A 23 -23.57 29.85 -9.83
CA GLY A 23 -22.49 29.22 -10.61
C GLY A 23 -21.11 29.40 -10.00
N ALA A 24 -20.80 30.59 -9.46
CA ALA A 24 -19.53 30.86 -8.77
C ALA A 24 -19.39 30.07 -7.46
N VAL A 25 -20.47 29.94 -6.68
CA VAL A 25 -20.47 29.17 -5.42
C VAL A 25 -20.34 27.67 -5.70
N VAL A 26 -21.11 27.14 -6.66
CA VAL A 26 -21.03 25.73 -7.06
C VAL A 26 -19.66 25.43 -7.68
N GLY A 27 -19.17 26.30 -8.57
CA GLY A 27 -17.83 26.18 -9.16
C GLY A 27 -16.72 26.20 -8.11
N GLY A 28 -16.83 27.07 -7.09
CA GLY A 28 -15.89 27.11 -5.97
C GLY A 28 -15.96 25.86 -5.06
N LEU A 29 -17.14 25.29 -4.84
CA LEU A 29 -17.32 24.03 -4.11
C LEU A 29 -16.76 22.84 -4.89
N VAL A 30 -17.01 22.77 -6.20
CA VAL A 30 -16.48 21.73 -7.08
C VAL A 30 -14.95 21.83 -7.19
N GLY A 31 -14.40 23.04 -7.33
CA GLY A 31 -12.94 23.26 -7.33
C GLY A 31 -12.28 22.78 -6.04
N ARG A 32 -12.84 23.15 -4.87
CA ARG A 32 -12.36 22.66 -3.57
C ARG A 32 -12.53 21.15 -3.40
N SER A 33 -13.58 20.57 -3.97
CA SER A 33 -13.79 19.12 -3.97
C SER A 33 -12.73 18.40 -4.80
N ASN A 34 -12.41 18.92 -6.00
CA ASN A 34 -11.37 18.38 -6.86
C ASN A 34 -9.99 18.45 -6.20
N ASP A 35 -9.65 19.58 -5.55
CA ASP A 35 -8.37 19.71 -4.83
C ASP A 35 -8.26 18.71 -3.67
N LYS A 36 -9.35 18.49 -2.93
CA LYS A 36 -9.40 17.48 -1.86
C LYS A 36 -9.26 16.06 -2.42
N GLN A 37 -9.94 15.75 -3.52
CA GLN A 37 -9.81 14.44 -4.18
C GLN A 37 -8.40 14.21 -4.71
N LYS A 38 -7.76 15.23 -5.29
CA LYS A 38 -6.36 15.16 -5.73
C LYS A 38 -5.41 14.85 -4.57
N ARG A 39 -5.53 15.57 -3.45
CA ARG A 39 -4.73 15.32 -2.24
C ARG A 39 -4.97 13.93 -1.65
N ILE A 40 -6.21 13.43 -1.65
CA ILE A 40 -6.52 12.07 -1.21
C ILE A 40 -5.89 11.04 -2.15
N GLY A 41 -5.90 11.28 -3.46
CA GLY A 41 -5.24 10.44 -4.46
C GLY A 41 -3.72 10.38 -4.27
N GLU A 42 -3.09 11.53 -3.99
CA GLU A 42 -1.65 11.62 -3.68
C GLU A 42 -1.31 10.89 -2.38
N LEU A 43 -2.07 11.12 -1.31
CA LEU A 43 -1.89 10.44 -0.03
C LEU A 43 -2.09 8.93 -0.15
N LYS A 44 -3.09 8.49 -0.92
CA LYS A 44 -3.32 7.09 -1.23
C LYS A 44 -2.09 6.49 -1.90
N ARG A 45 -1.56 7.16 -2.93
CA ARG A 45 -0.37 6.71 -3.65
C ARG A 45 0.84 6.60 -2.73
N GLU A 46 1.10 7.61 -1.91
CA GLU A 46 2.21 7.64 -0.96
C GLU A 46 2.13 6.47 0.04
N VAL A 47 0.98 6.29 0.69
CA VAL A 47 0.78 5.22 1.68
C VAL A 47 0.93 3.84 1.05
N LEU A 48 0.38 3.63 -0.16
CA LEU A 48 0.48 2.34 -0.83
C LEU A 48 1.90 2.04 -1.30
N LEU A 49 2.67 3.04 -1.74
CA LEU A 49 4.08 2.89 -2.09
C LEU A 49 4.93 2.60 -0.86
N GLU A 50 4.80 3.39 0.20
CA GLU A 50 5.49 3.15 1.48
C GLU A 50 5.21 1.74 2.00
N SER A 51 3.96 1.29 1.89
CA SER A 51 3.63 -0.06 2.31
C SER A 51 4.19 -1.16 1.42
N LEU A 52 4.36 -0.94 0.12
CA LEU A 52 5.03 -1.90 -0.75
C LEU A 52 6.51 -1.99 -0.41
N ASP A 53 7.17 -0.86 -0.18
CA ASP A 53 8.58 -0.81 0.18
C ASP A 53 8.84 -1.58 1.47
N ARG A 54 8.02 -1.35 2.51
CA ARG A 54 8.13 -2.12 3.77
C ARG A 54 7.84 -3.60 3.61
N ALA A 55 6.90 -3.98 2.74
CA ALA A 55 6.62 -5.39 2.46
C ALA A 55 7.81 -6.08 1.77
N TYR A 56 8.50 -5.39 0.85
CA TYR A 56 9.70 -5.90 0.19
C TYR A 56 10.91 -5.97 1.13
N GLU A 57 11.13 -4.96 1.96
CA GLU A 57 12.20 -4.99 2.97
C GLU A 57 11.98 -6.14 3.97
N PHE A 58 10.72 -6.36 4.38
CA PHE A 58 10.38 -7.46 5.27
C PHE A 58 10.67 -8.82 4.62
N GLU A 59 10.30 -9.01 3.35
CA GLU A 59 10.60 -10.23 2.61
C GLU A 59 12.11 -10.48 2.47
N ASP A 60 12.89 -9.45 2.15
CA ASP A 60 14.36 -9.56 2.06
C ASP A 60 14.96 -9.99 3.40
N ALA A 61 14.50 -9.40 4.51
CA ALA A 61 14.94 -9.77 5.85
C ALA A 61 14.56 -11.23 6.17
N MET A 62 13.33 -11.66 5.86
CA MET A 62 12.90 -13.04 6.09
C MET A 62 13.64 -14.04 5.21
N ARG A 63 13.93 -13.70 3.95
CA ARG A 63 14.74 -14.54 3.06
C ARG A 63 16.14 -14.72 3.64
N LYS A 64 16.80 -13.63 4.08
CA LYS A 64 18.12 -13.67 4.72
C LYS A 64 18.12 -14.51 6.00
N PHE A 65 17.09 -14.37 6.83
CA PHE A 65 16.91 -15.22 8.00
C PHE A 65 16.84 -16.69 7.57
N THR A 66 15.91 -17.08 6.68
CA THR A 66 15.75 -18.48 6.27
C THR A 66 16.98 -19.08 5.59
N ALA A 67 17.78 -18.28 4.89
CA ALA A 67 19.02 -18.74 4.24
C ALA A 67 20.15 -19.02 5.24
N ASN A 68 20.20 -18.27 6.34
CA ASN A 68 21.25 -18.34 7.37
C ASN A 68 20.79 -19.09 8.63
N ALA A 69 19.56 -19.60 8.67
CA ALA A 69 18.94 -20.14 9.88
C ALA A 69 19.21 -21.62 10.25
N PRO A 70 20.15 -22.42 9.70
CA PRO A 70 20.54 -23.62 10.45
C PRO A 70 21.31 -23.18 11.71
N LEU A 71 20.55 -22.77 12.75
CA LEU A 71 21.02 -22.39 14.09
C LEU A 71 21.46 -23.64 14.85
N GLY A 72 22.49 -24.31 14.33
CA GLY A 72 22.98 -25.60 14.82
C GLY A 72 24.26 -25.49 15.63
N GLY A 73 24.63 -24.28 16.08
CA GLY A 73 25.84 -24.03 16.90
C GLY A 73 27.16 -24.38 16.23
N SER A 74 27.15 -24.78 14.96
CA SER A 74 28.34 -25.16 14.19
C SER A 74 29.04 -23.96 13.56
N ASP A 75 28.34 -22.84 13.38
CA ASP A 75 28.88 -21.59 12.81
C ASP A 75 28.32 -20.36 13.57
N PRO A 76 29.09 -19.79 14.51
CA PRO A 76 28.67 -18.62 15.28
C PRO A 76 28.40 -17.37 14.42
N GLU A 77 29.03 -17.23 13.26
CA GLU A 77 28.82 -16.07 12.37
C GLU A 77 27.50 -16.19 11.63
N ALA A 78 27.17 -17.39 11.16
CA ALA A 78 25.86 -17.68 10.56
C ALA A 78 24.72 -17.45 11.56
N ASP A 79 24.91 -17.87 12.81
CA ASP A 79 23.94 -17.71 13.89
C ASP A 79 23.70 -16.21 14.22
N ALA A 80 24.78 -15.42 14.30
CA ALA A 80 24.68 -13.98 14.50
C ALA A 80 23.98 -13.27 13.33
N ALA A 81 24.28 -13.66 12.08
CA ALA A 81 23.66 -13.11 10.89
C ALA A 81 22.16 -13.44 10.81
N ALA A 82 21.77 -14.67 11.17
CA ALA A 82 20.38 -15.08 11.25
C ALA A 82 19.62 -14.31 12.35
N GLY A 83 20.23 -14.14 13.53
CA GLY A 83 19.67 -13.34 14.62
C GLY A 83 19.44 -11.88 14.23
N ALA A 84 20.41 -11.26 13.55
CA ALA A 84 20.27 -9.90 13.04
C ALA A 84 19.16 -9.76 11.98
N ALA A 85 19.06 -10.73 11.07
CA ALA A 85 18.00 -10.76 10.06
C ALA A 85 16.60 -10.91 10.69
N LEU A 86 16.46 -11.77 11.70
CA LEU A 86 15.22 -11.94 12.45
C LEU A 86 14.84 -10.66 13.22
N GLY A 87 15.81 -10.01 13.87
CA GLY A 87 15.60 -8.73 14.56
C GLY A 87 15.12 -7.63 13.60
N ARG A 88 15.71 -7.56 12.40
CA ARG A 88 15.27 -6.63 11.35
C ARG A 88 13.85 -6.95 10.87
N ALA A 89 13.52 -8.21 10.68
CA ALA A 89 12.17 -8.62 10.28
C ALA A 89 11.12 -8.24 11.33
N LEU A 90 11.40 -8.45 12.62
CA LEU A 90 10.50 -8.06 13.71
C LEU A 90 10.25 -6.55 13.76
N ALA A 91 11.30 -5.74 13.54
CA ALA A 91 11.14 -4.29 13.45
C ALA A 91 10.22 -3.90 12.27
N LEU A 92 10.45 -4.48 11.10
CA LEU A 92 9.65 -4.23 9.90
C LEU A 92 8.19 -4.72 10.02
N ASP A 93 7.94 -5.83 10.73
CA ASP A 93 6.57 -6.27 11.03
C ASP A 93 5.82 -5.23 11.87
N SER A 94 6.49 -4.62 12.86
CA SER A 94 5.90 -3.55 13.67
C SER A 94 5.53 -2.32 12.81
N GLU A 95 6.37 -1.96 11.84
CA GLU A 95 6.10 -0.87 10.91
C GLU A 95 4.94 -1.20 9.96
N MET A 96 4.88 -2.43 9.44
CA MET A 96 3.77 -2.92 8.63
C MET A 96 2.45 -2.91 9.41
N ARG A 97 2.46 -3.31 10.69
CA ARG A 97 1.29 -3.20 11.58
C ARG A 97 0.83 -1.75 11.76
N ARG A 98 1.77 -0.80 11.87
CA ARG A 98 1.44 0.63 11.90
C ARG A 98 0.82 1.09 10.58
N LEU A 99 1.36 0.64 9.45
CA LEU A 99 0.88 0.98 8.12
C LEU A 99 -0.53 0.44 7.83
N ARG A 100 -0.94 -0.66 8.45
CA ARG A 100 -2.32 -1.19 8.32
C ARG A 100 -3.38 -0.13 8.59
N GLY A 101 -3.19 0.69 9.63
CA GLY A 101 -4.15 1.76 9.96
C GLY A 101 -4.25 2.81 8.85
N ARG A 102 -3.13 3.12 8.19
CA ARG A 102 -3.09 4.07 7.06
C ARG A 102 -3.69 3.45 5.80
N VAL A 103 -3.35 2.21 5.49
CA VAL A 103 -3.91 1.45 4.36
C VAL A 103 -5.41 1.26 4.52
N ALA A 104 -5.93 1.05 5.74
CA ALA A 104 -7.36 0.96 5.99
C ALA A 104 -8.15 2.25 5.67
N VAL A 105 -7.48 3.41 5.69
CA VAL A 105 -8.10 4.71 5.40
C VAL A 105 -8.11 5.00 3.90
N VAL A 106 -7.08 4.60 3.15
CA VAL A 106 -6.88 5.02 1.74
C VAL A 106 -6.95 3.87 0.73
N GLY A 107 -6.83 2.62 1.19
CA GLY A 107 -6.84 1.43 0.36
C GLY A 107 -8.24 1.02 -0.07
N SER A 108 -8.35 0.33 -1.20
CA SER A 108 -9.58 -0.38 -1.57
C SER A 108 -9.81 -1.56 -0.63
N GLN A 109 -11.07 -2.00 -0.48
CA GLN A 109 -11.41 -3.16 0.36
C GLN A 109 -10.56 -4.40 -0.01
N ALA A 110 -10.31 -4.59 -1.31
CA ALA A 110 -9.48 -5.68 -1.79
C ALA A 110 -8.04 -5.64 -1.25
N ILE A 111 -7.44 -4.44 -1.14
CA ILE A 111 -6.11 -4.23 -0.56
C ILE A 111 -6.15 -4.51 0.94
N ILE A 112 -7.14 -3.95 1.64
CA ILE A 112 -7.31 -4.11 3.10
C ILE A 112 -7.40 -5.60 3.45
N ASP A 113 -8.23 -6.35 2.74
CA ASP A 113 -8.42 -7.78 2.97
C ASP A 113 -7.11 -8.56 2.73
N SER A 114 -6.42 -8.27 1.63
CA SER A 114 -5.13 -8.94 1.34
C SER A 114 -4.02 -8.56 2.32
N PHE A 115 -4.03 -7.33 2.85
CA PHE A 115 -3.09 -6.91 3.88
C PHE A 115 -3.33 -7.71 5.16
N ALA A 116 -4.59 -7.87 5.57
CA ALA A 116 -4.96 -8.65 6.75
C ALA A 116 -4.59 -10.14 6.60
N GLU A 117 -4.82 -10.72 5.42
CA GLU A 117 -4.37 -12.07 5.10
C GLU A 117 -2.84 -12.20 5.17
N PHE A 118 -2.10 -11.23 4.61
CA PHE A 118 -0.65 -11.16 4.68
C PHE A 118 -0.15 -11.12 6.13
N GLN A 119 -0.68 -10.23 6.97
CA GLN A 119 -0.32 -10.16 8.38
C GLN A 119 -0.59 -11.47 9.12
N THR A 120 -1.75 -12.07 8.88
CA THR A 120 -2.12 -13.34 9.53
C THR A 120 -1.15 -14.46 9.14
N ALA A 121 -0.70 -14.49 7.88
CA ALA A 121 0.27 -15.47 7.41
C ALA A 121 1.67 -15.20 8.00
N THR A 122 2.08 -13.93 8.09
CA THR A 122 3.31 -13.50 8.76
C THR A 122 3.32 -13.91 10.24
N ASP A 123 2.24 -13.63 10.97
CA ASP A 123 2.13 -13.98 12.40
C ASP A 123 2.26 -15.48 12.62
N LYS A 124 1.57 -16.30 11.79
CA LYS A 124 1.68 -17.76 11.86
C LYS A 124 3.11 -18.24 11.60
N PHE A 125 3.78 -17.66 10.61
CA PHE A 125 5.16 -18.02 10.28
C PHE A 125 6.13 -17.61 11.40
N MET A 126 6.02 -16.39 11.91
CA MET A 126 6.87 -15.88 12.99
C MET A 126 6.66 -16.63 14.31
N ASN A 127 5.42 -16.97 14.64
CA ASN A 127 5.12 -17.81 15.81
C ASN A 127 5.74 -19.19 15.69
N GLU A 128 5.73 -19.78 14.50
CA GLU A 128 6.38 -21.07 14.25
C GLU A 128 7.91 -20.97 14.34
N CYS A 129 8.51 -19.91 13.79
CA CYS A 129 9.93 -19.62 13.95
C CYS A 129 10.30 -19.49 15.45
N ALA A 130 9.52 -18.72 16.21
CA ALA A 130 9.74 -18.53 17.65
C ALA A 130 9.56 -19.84 18.43
N ARG A 131 8.57 -20.67 18.07
CA ARG A 131 8.37 -21.99 18.67
C ARG A 131 9.61 -22.85 18.49
N GLN A 132 10.11 -23.01 17.26
CA GLN A 132 11.28 -23.85 16.97
C GLN A 132 12.54 -23.35 17.67
N ILE A 133 12.77 -22.03 17.72
CA ILE A 133 13.91 -21.45 18.43
C ILE A 133 13.82 -21.74 19.94
N ASN A 134 12.63 -21.57 20.54
CA ASN A 134 12.45 -21.71 21.98
C ASN A 134 12.32 -23.16 22.46
N SER A 135 11.72 -24.06 21.68
CA SER A 135 11.51 -25.46 22.06
C SER A 135 12.65 -26.37 21.63
N ASP A 136 13.20 -26.15 20.43
CA ASP A 136 14.14 -27.08 19.80
C ASP A 136 15.58 -26.54 19.84
N GLY A 137 15.76 -25.28 20.27
CA GLY A 137 17.05 -24.56 20.30
C GLY A 137 17.63 -24.28 18.91
N ILE A 138 16.96 -24.72 17.84
CA ILE A 138 17.45 -24.76 16.47
C ILE A 138 16.27 -24.56 15.52
N PHE A 139 16.41 -23.67 14.53
CA PHE A 139 15.44 -23.59 13.43
C PHE A 139 15.73 -24.69 12.41
N ARG A 140 14.86 -25.71 12.32
CA ARG A 140 15.06 -26.88 11.45
C ARG A 140 14.43 -26.73 10.06
N GLY A 141 13.72 -25.62 9.80
CA GLY A 141 13.26 -25.20 8.48
C GLY A 141 12.11 -26.03 7.88
N ALA A 142 12.06 -27.35 8.06
CA ALA A 142 11.10 -28.23 7.39
C ALA A 142 9.64 -27.99 7.79
N GLU A 143 9.36 -27.75 9.07
CA GLU A 143 8.01 -27.39 9.53
C GLU A 143 7.67 -25.92 9.24
N ALA A 144 8.67 -25.03 9.34
CA ALA A 144 8.51 -23.61 9.06
C ALA A 144 8.30 -23.31 7.57
N GLN A 145 8.82 -24.16 6.67
CA GLN A 145 8.64 -24.04 5.22
C GLN A 145 7.17 -24.13 4.80
N LYS A 146 6.33 -24.88 5.53
CA LYS A 146 4.89 -24.97 5.26
C LYS A 146 4.21 -23.62 5.47
N PHE A 147 4.60 -22.90 6.52
CA PHE A 147 4.10 -21.56 6.80
C PHE A 147 4.73 -20.50 5.89
N HIS A 148 5.99 -20.69 5.50
CA HIS A 148 6.66 -19.83 4.53
C HIS A 148 5.92 -19.80 3.18
N LEU A 149 5.44 -20.93 2.67
CA LEU A 149 4.67 -20.96 1.43
C LEU A 149 3.37 -20.14 1.53
N ALA A 150 2.60 -20.31 2.60
CA ALA A 150 1.37 -19.55 2.84
C ALA A 150 1.65 -18.04 2.98
N TYR A 151 2.73 -17.70 3.68
CA TYR A 151 3.24 -16.33 3.81
C TYR A 151 3.58 -15.72 2.45
N VAL A 152 4.38 -16.40 1.61
CA VAL A 152 4.78 -15.87 0.30
C VAL A 152 3.57 -15.67 -0.62
N GLN A 153 2.60 -16.61 -0.59
CA GLN A 153 1.37 -16.48 -1.36
C GLN A 153 0.51 -15.28 -0.92
N ALA A 154 0.37 -15.07 0.39
CA ALA A 154 -0.39 -13.94 0.92
C ALA A 154 0.30 -12.60 0.59
N LEU A 155 1.64 -12.57 0.67
CA LEU A 155 2.45 -11.43 0.27
C LEU A 155 2.31 -11.11 -1.22
N ASP A 156 2.38 -12.11 -2.10
CA ASP A 156 2.15 -11.92 -3.54
C ASP A 156 0.76 -11.32 -3.82
N LYS A 157 -0.27 -11.85 -3.14
CA LYS A 157 -1.65 -11.36 -3.30
C LYS A 157 -1.75 -9.90 -2.89
N TYR A 158 -1.16 -9.53 -1.76
CA TYR A 158 -1.11 -8.15 -1.29
C TYR A 158 -0.37 -7.25 -2.29
N VAL A 159 0.86 -7.60 -2.64
CA VAL A 159 1.71 -6.84 -3.56
C VAL A 159 1.03 -6.63 -4.91
N ASN A 160 0.45 -7.67 -5.50
CA ASN A 160 -0.17 -7.58 -6.82
C ASN A 160 -1.44 -6.72 -6.81
N LYS A 161 -2.27 -6.80 -5.76
CA LYS A 161 -3.44 -5.92 -5.61
C LYS A 161 -3.02 -4.46 -5.45
N THR A 162 -2.03 -4.20 -4.60
CA THR A 162 -1.53 -2.83 -4.39
C THR A 162 -0.87 -2.27 -5.65
N ARG A 163 -0.08 -3.07 -6.38
CA ARG A 163 0.50 -2.69 -7.68
C ARG A 163 -0.58 -2.37 -8.71
N HIS A 164 -1.62 -3.19 -8.81
CA HIS A 164 -2.71 -2.96 -9.75
C HIS A 164 -3.46 -1.65 -9.44
N GLU A 165 -3.71 -1.37 -8.17
CA GLU A 165 -4.33 -0.12 -7.71
C GLU A 165 -3.45 1.12 -8.01
N LEU A 166 -2.13 0.95 -7.98
CA LEU A 166 -1.15 1.96 -8.38
C LEU A 166 -0.98 2.06 -9.92
N GLY A 167 -1.74 1.31 -10.71
CA GLY A 167 -1.67 1.32 -12.17
C GLY A 167 -0.58 0.44 -12.79
N VAL A 168 0.13 -0.35 -11.98
CA VAL A 168 1.18 -1.27 -12.44
C VAL A 168 0.55 -2.59 -12.88
N ARG A 169 0.58 -2.87 -14.19
CA ARG A 169 -0.08 -4.05 -14.79
C ARG A 169 0.70 -5.36 -14.66
N ARG A 170 2.01 -5.29 -14.35
CA ARG A 170 2.88 -6.48 -14.24
C ARG A 170 2.71 -7.11 -12.86
N SER A 171 2.31 -8.38 -12.84
CA SER A 171 2.24 -9.20 -11.63
C SER A 171 3.59 -9.79 -11.27
N VAL A 172 3.85 -9.91 -9.98
CA VAL A 172 5.02 -10.58 -9.41
C VAL A 172 4.57 -11.98 -8.95
N LYS A 173 5.40 -13.00 -9.19
CA LYS A 173 5.17 -14.37 -8.71
C LYS A 173 6.25 -14.81 -7.73
N ALA A 174 5.81 -15.49 -6.67
CA ALA A 174 6.56 -16.13 -5.59
C ALA A 174 7.81 -16.91 -5.98
N LYS A 175 7.89 -17.41 -7.21
CA LYS A 175 8.72 -18.57 -7.49
C LYS A 175 10.18 -18.28 -7.84
N ASN A 176 10.60 -17.10 -8.33
CA ASN A 176 11.94 -17.06 -8.95
C ASN A 176 12.71 -15.73 -9.08
N GLU A 177 12.22 -14.56 -8.65
CA GLU A 177 12.99 -13.32 -8.87
C GLU A 177 13.17 -12.54 -7.58
N LEU A 178 14.42 -12.15 -7.30
CA LEU A 178 14.73 -11.07 -6.37
C LEU A 178 13.76 -9.92 -6.69
N ARG A 179 12.91 -9.53 -5.73
CA ARG A 179 11.93 -8.46 -5.94
C ARG A 179 12.66 -7.12 -5.92
N THR A 180 13.33 -6.82 -7.03
CA THR A 180 14.13 -5.60 -7.24
C THR A 180 13.47 -4.61 -8.18
N ASP A 181 12.26 -4.91 -8.66
CA ASP A 181 11.46 -3.96 -9.45
C ASP A 181 11.06 -2.80 -8.53
N SER A 182 11.90 -1.76 -8.49
CA SER A 182 11.51 -0.46 -7.98
C SER A 182 10.21 -0.08 -8.69
N VAL A 183 9.15 0.16 -7.91
CA VAL A 183 7.84 0.49 -8.45
C VAL A 183 7.91 1.94 -8.95
N GLN A 184 8.49 2.15 -10.12
CA GLN A 184 8.46 3.43 -10.82
C GLN A 184 7.05 3.61 -11.41
N VAL A 185 6.18 4.27 -10.65
CA VAL A 185 4.87 4.67 -11.14
C VAL A 185 5.04 6.00 -11.87
N HIS A 186 4.66 6.06 -13.15
CA HIS A 186 4.61 7.32 -13.87
C HIS A 186 3.61 8.27 -13.19
N PRO A 187 3.90 9.58 -13.07
CA PRO A 187 2.90 10.55 -12.66
C PRO A 187 1.70 10.49 -13.62
N PRO A 188 0.47 10.76 -13.16
CA PRO A 188 -0.66 10.91 -14.08
C PRO A 188 -0.27 11.97 -15.13
N ARG A 189 -0.50 11.67 -16.41
CA ARG A 189 -0.36 12.67 -17.48
C ARG A 189 -1.23 13.86 -17.07
N ASP A 190 -0.63 15.03 -16.94
CA ASP A 190 -1.36 16.28 -16.98
C ASP A 190 -2.04 16.34 -18.35
N GLU A 191 -3.31 15.94 -18.43
CA GLU A 191 -4.20 16.37 -19.51
C GLU A 191 -4.50 17.84 -19.28
N GLY A 192 -3.50 18.66 -19.56
CA GLY A 192 -3.45 20.05 -19.14
C GLY A 192 -2.28 20.80 -19.75
N ASP A 193 -2.01 20.57 -21.03
CA ASP A 193 -1.34 21.57 -21.86
C ASP A 193 -2.02 21.60 -23.22
N GLY A 194 -2.71 22.71 -23.46
CA GLY A 194 -3.54 22.93 -24.63
C GLY A 194 -2.77 23.46 -25.84
N ALA A 195 -3.37 23.24 -27.00
CA ALA A 195 -3.35 24.12 -28.16
C ALA A 195 -4.59 23.69 -28.98
N LEU A 196 -5.62 24.54 -29.07
CA LEU A 196 -5.78 25.51 -30.16
C LEU A 196 -5.67 24.85 -31.53
#